data_AF-A0A7V1AGY0-F1
#
_entry.id   AF-A0A7V1AGY0-F1
#
_cell.length_a   1.000
_cell.length_b   1.000
_cell.length_c   1.000
_cell.angle_alpha   90.00
_cell.angle_beta   90.00
_cell.angle_gamma   90.00
#
_symmetry.space_group_name_H-M   'P 1'
#
loop_
_entity.id
_entity.type
_entity.pdbx_description
1 polymer ?
#
loop_
_entity_poly.entity_id
_entity_poly.type
_entity_poly.pdbx_seq_one_letter_code
_entity_poly.pdbx_strand_id
1 'polypeptide(L)'
;MNFKYWFSIPACFISSATLIRFFILCALTLIISCTQGNVVKEYFQFHGMDYPADVSGVALLSIDYVGIERDELLAPGAREFIEEGIIFIKGYFQKESVQTILPGVKAVVVSKPVLFRGDSGGVGLMVKVTGFGTGKPGNEVMTPVEWIGDDRRFWKAENFAYFNRNEFYKWQYGGWVYLK
;
A
#
# COMPACT_ATOMS: atom_id res chain seq x y z
N MET A 1 -52.31 31.78 48.93
CA MET A 1 -51.20 32.17 48.06
C MET A 1 -51.16 31.20 46.88
N ASN A 2 -51.57 31.63 45.70
CA ASN A 2 -51.62 30.82 44.48
C ASN A 2 -50.45 31.24 43.57
N PHE A 3 -49.45 30.37 43.38
CA PHE A 3 -48.40 30.55 42.38
C PHE A 3 -48.84 29.90 41.07
N LYS A 4 -49.19 30.72 40.08
CA LYS A 4 -49.30 30.31 38.67
C LYS A 4 -47.93 30.55 38.01
N TYR A 5 -47.17 29.49 37.73
CA TYR A 5 -46.04 29.56 36.81
C TYR A 5 -46.55 29.28 35.39
N TRP A 6 -46.57 30.32 34.57
CA TRP A 6 -46.67 30.19 33.13
C TRP A 6 -45.29 29.76 32.59
N PHE A 7 -45.19 28.54 32.06
CA PHE A 7 -44.06 28.13 31.25
C PHE A 7 -44.24 28.72 29.84
N SER A 8 -43.59 29.84 29.58
CA SER A 8 -43.36 30.32 28.21
C SER A 8 -42.18 29.54 27.64
N ILE A 9 -42.45 28.60 26.72
CA ILE A 9 -41.42 27.99 25.88
C ILE A 9 -40.92 29.10 24.94
N PRO A 10 -39.62 29.49 24.97
CA PRO A 10 -39.12 30.40 23.97
C PRO A 10 -39.06 29.63 22.65
N ALA A 11 -39.87 30.06 21.69
CA ALA A 11 -39.79 29.64 20.30
C ALA A 11 -38.35 29.87 19.83
N CYS A 12 -37.68 28.78 19.47
CA CYS A 12 -36.32 28.77 18.97
C CYS A 12 -36.30 29.48 17.61
N PHE A 13 -36.08 30.79 17.60
CA PHE A 13 -35.76 31.54 16.39
C PHE A 13 -34.31 31.27 16.01
N ILE A 14 -34.08 30.11 15.38
CA ILE A 14 -32.89 29.94 14.56
C ILE A 14 -33.11 30.85 13.35
N SER A 15 -32.53 32.05 13.41
CA SER A 15 -32.51 32.98 12.29
C SER A 15 -32.06 32.26 11.02
N SER A 16 -32.76 32.50 9.91
CA SER A 16 -32.43 31.96 8.58
C SER A 16 -30.96 32.23 8.22
N ALA A 17 -30.39 33.33 8.72
CA ALA A 17 -28.99 33.69 8.53
C ALA A 17 -28.01 32.73 9.23
N THR A 18 -28.40 32.16 10.38
CA THR A 18 -27.56 31.20 11.13
C THR A 18 -27.54 29.83 10.43
N LEU A 19 -28.69 29.40 9.91
CA LEU A 19 -28.80 28.20 9.07
C LEU A 19 -27.99 28.35 7.77
N ILE A 20 -28.12 29.48 7.08
CA ILE A 20 -27.36 29.76 5.84
C ILE A 20 -25.84 29.74 6.11
N ARG A 21 -25.37 30.35 7.21
CA ARG A 21 -23.95 30.31 7.59
C ARG A 21 -23.47 28.89 7.86
N PHE A 22 -24.28 28.07 8.51
CA PHE A 22 -23.95 26.66 8.76
C PHE A 22 -23.90 25.85 7.46
N PHE A 23 -24.86 26.05 6.54
CA PHE A 23 -24.85 25.42 5.23
C PHE A 23 -23.66 25.86 4.36
N ILE A 24 -23.29 27.13 4.40
CA ILE A 24 -22.09 27.64 3.69
C ILE A 24 -20.82 27.04 4.29
N LEU A 25 -20.72 26.93 5.62
CA LEU A 25 -19.58 26.31 6.29
C LEU A 25 -19.48 24.81 5.96
N CYS A 26 -20.60 24.08 6.01
CA CYS A 26 -20.66 22.68 5.61
C CYS A 26 -20.31 22.49 4.13
N ALA A 27 -20.83 23.35 3.25
CA ALA A 27 -20.51 23.33 1.82
C ALA A 27 -19.01 23.61 1.58
N LEU A 28 -18.42 24.58 2.27
CA LEU A 28 -16.98 24.86 2.21
C LEU A 28 -16.16 23.67 2.72
N THR A 29 -16.54 23.04 3.83
CA THR A 29 -15.84 21.83 4.31
C THR A 29 -15.99 20.65 3.36
N LEU A 30 -17.16 20.48 2.73
CA LEU A 30 -17.40 19.45 1.71
C LEU A 30 -16.60 19.73 0.44
N ILE A 31 -16.52 20.97 -0.02
CA ILE A 31 -15.72 21.36 -1.20
C ILE A 31 -14.23 21.18 -0.92
N ILE A 32 -13.74 21.54 0.28
CA ILE A 32 -12.36 21.31 0.70
C ILE A 32 -12.07 19.80 0.84
N SER A 33 -13.02 19.01 1.35
CA SER A 33 -12.89 17.54 1.40
C SER A 33 -12.94 16.89 0.01
N CYS A 34 -13.71 17.42 -0.93
CA CYS A 34 -13.77 16.91 -2.31
C CYS A 34 -12.57 17.32 -3.16
N THR A 35 -11.86 18.40 -2.79
CA THR A 35 -10.63 18.85 -3.47
C THR A 35 -9.34 18.32 -2.86
N GLN A 36 -9.42 17.58 -1.74
CA GLN A 36 -8.34 16.69 -1.31
C GLN A 36 -8.31 15.44 -2.19
N GLY A 37 -7.91 15.62 -3.45
CA GLY A 37 -7.48 14.54 -4.30
C GLY A 37 -6.48 13.67 -3.53
N ASN A 38 -6.70 12.37 -3.56
CA ASN A 38 -5.82 11.43 -2.88
C ASN A 38 -4.47 11.48 -3.61
N VAL A 39 -3.52 12.26 -3.08
CA VAL A 39 -2.18 12.51 -3.66
C VAL A 39 -1.48 11.21 -4.08
N VAL A 40 -1.69 10.12 -3.34
CA VAL A 40 -1.17 8.78 -3.71
C VAL A 40 -1.77 8.29 -5.02
N LYS A 41 -3.09 8.40 -5.17
CA LYS A 41 -3.81 7.99 -6.38
C LYS A 41 -3.39 8.85 -7.57
N GLU A 42 -3.28 10.16 -7.39
CA GLU A 42 -2.84 11.09 -8.44
C GLU A 42 -1.42 10.78 -8.90
N TYR A 43 -0.51 10.50 -7.96
CA TYR A 43 0.85 10.07 -8.28
C TYR A 43 0.85 8.79 -9.13
N PHE A 44 0.10 7.75 -8.72
CA PHE A 44 0.02 6.51 -9.48
C PHE A 44 -0.54 6.72 -10.89
N GLN A 45 -1.62 7.49 -11.01
CA GLN A 45 -2.23 7.80 -12.30
C GLN A 45 -1.28 8.61 -13.20
N PHE A 46 -0.57 9.59 -12.63
CA PHE A 46 0.41 10.41 -13.36
C PHE A 46 1.58 9.57 -13.88
N HIS A 47 2.02 8.59 -13.11
CA HIS A 47 3.12 7.68 -13.49
C HIS A 47 2.67 6.44 -14.28
N GLY A 48 1.38 6.36 -14.67
CA GLY A 48 0.85 5.23 -15.44
C GLY A 48 0.88 3.90 -14.68
N MET A 49 0.83 3.93 -13.35
CA MET A 49 0.85 2.76 -12.48
C MET A 49 -0.58 2.36 -12.06
N ASP A 50 -0.77 1.07 -11.84
CA ASP A 50 -2.04 0.53 -11.36
C ASP A 50 -2.24 0.83 -9.86
N TYR A 51 -3.34 1.52 -9.53
CA TYR A 51 -3.71 1.82 -8.14
C TYR A 51 -4.74 0.79 -7.63
N PRO A 52 -4.59 0.24 -6.40
CA PRO A 52 -3.56 0.56 -5.41
C PRO A 52 -2.32 -0.33 -5.48
N ALA A 53 -2.25 -1.30 -6.38
CA ALA A 53 -1.12 -2.23 -6.48
C ALA A 53 -0.60 -2.31 -7.91
N ASP A 54 0.66 -1.94 -8.09
CA ASP A 54 1.37 -2.09 -9.35
C ASP A 54 2.38 -3.24 -9.26
N VAL A 55 2.15 -4.28 -10.06
CA VAL A 55 3.00 -5.48 -10.18
C VAL A 55 3.60 -5.62 -11.58
N SER A 56 3.54 -4.57 -12.39
CA SER A 56 4.06 -4.57 -13.77
C SER A 56 5.56 -4.91 -13.82
N GLY A 57 6.32 -4.52 -12.79
CA GLY A 57 7.73 -4.86 -12.64
C GLY A 57 8.01 -6.35 -12.42
N VAL A 58 7.03 -7.15 -12.00
CA VAL A 58 7.21 -8.59 -11.75
C VAL A 58 7.20 -9.35 -13.08
N ALA A 59 8.36 -9.53 -13.72
CA ALA A 59 8.47 -10.18 -15.02
C ALA A 59 9.72 -11.07 -15.16
N LEU A 60 9.65 -12.05 -16.08
CA LEU A 60 10.73 -13.01 -16.34
C LEU A 60 11.99 -12.36 -16.92
N LEU A 61 11.81 -11.36 -17.79
CA LEU A 61 12.90 -10.74 -18.54
C LEU A 61 13.77 -9.80 -17.69
N SER A 62 13.51 -9.72 -16.38
CA SER A 62 14.10 -8.75 -15.47
C SER A 62 14.54 -9.36 -14.14
N ILE A 63 14.86 -10.66 -14.08
CA ILE A 63 15.28 -11.30 -12.84
C ILE A 63 16.77 -11.10 -12.58
N ASP A 64 17.10 -10.62 -11.37
CA ASP A 64 18.47 -10.67 -10.87
C ASP A 64 18.71 -11.97 -10.10
N TYR A 65 19.96 -12.43 -10.05
CA TYR A 65 20.34 -13.69 -9.42
C TYR A 65 21.35 -13.44 -8.30
N VAL A 66 21.08 -13.97 -7.11
CA VAL A 66 21.96 -13.85 -5.93
C VAL A 66 22.21 -15.22 -5.33
N GLY A 67 23.47 -15.65 -5.32
CA GLY A 67 23.87 -16.95 -4.74
C GLY A 67 23.39 -18.17 -5.55
N ILE A 68 23.17 -18.01 -6.85
CA ILE A 68 22.74 -19.07 -7.78
C ILE A 68 23.70 -19.10 -8.96
N GLU A 69 24.21 -20.29 -9.27
CA GLU A 69 25.15 -20.48 -10.37
C GLU A 69 24.42 -20.51 -11.73
N ARG A 70 25.12 -20.16 -12.81
CA ARG A 70 24.50 -19.99 -14.14
C ARG A 70 24.02 -21.30 -14.76
N ASP A 71 24.70 -22.40 -14.46
CA ASP A 71 24.36 -23.75 -14.91
C ASP A 71 23.08 -24.26 -14.24
N GLU A 72 22.80 -23.87 -13.00
CA GLU A 72 21.52 -24.17 -12.33
C GLU A 72 20.32 -23.57 -13.07
N LEU A 73 20.51 -22.44 -13.75
CA LEU A 73 19.46 -21.80 -14.55
C LEU A 73 19.16 -22.55 -15.85
N LEU A 74 20.07 -23.42 -16.28
CA LEU A 74 19.90 -24.28 -17.46
C LEU A 74 19.29 -25.63 -17.10
N ALA A 75 19.11 -25.91 -15.80
CA ALA A 75 18.51 -27.16 -15.35
C ALA A 75 17.06 -27.29 -15.84
N PRO A 76 16.63 -28.51 -16.23
CA PRO A 76 15.24 -28.77 -16.57
C PRO A 76 14.32 -28.36 -15.42
N GLY A 77 13.26 -27.60 -15.69
CA GLY A 77 12.32 -27.12 -14.66
C GLY A 77 12.70 -25.78 -14.01
N ALA A 78 13.90 -25.24 -14.24
CA ALA A 78 14.31 -23.95 -13.65
C ALA A 78 13.47 -22.79 -14.18
N ARG A 79 13.13 -22.82 -15.47
CA ARG A 79 12.27 -21.83 -16.09
C ARG A 79 10.84 -21.91 -15.56
N GLU A 80 10.28 -23.12 -15.51
CA GLU A 80 8.94 -23.38 -14.99
C GLU A 80 8.84 -22.95 -13.52
N PHE A 81 9.87 -23.22 -12.72
CA PHE A 81 9.96 -22.76 -11.33
C PHE A 81 9.83 -21.23 -11.24
N ILE A 82 10.60 -20.50 -12.04
CA ILE A 82 10.56 -19.03 -12.07
C ILE A 82 9.19 -18.51 -12.54
N GLU A 83 8.63 -19.10 -13.60
CA GLU A 83 7.33 -18.73 -14.16
C GLU A 83 6.20 -18.93 -13.14
N GLU A 84 6.15 -20.09 -12.49
CA GLU A 84 5.19 -20.38 -11.43
C GLU A 84 5.30 -19.38 -10.27
N GLY A 85 6.52 -19.05 -9.88
CA GLY A 85 6.78 -18.09 -8.80
C GLY A 85 6.34 -16.67 -9.16
N ILE A 86 6.58 -16.20 -10.38
CA ILE A 86 6.09 -14.90 -10.86
C ILE A 86 4.56 -14.85 -10.83
N ILE A 87 3.90 -15.89 -11.33
CA ILE A 87 2.43 -15.96 -11.33
C ILE A 87 1.90 -15.91 -9.90
N PHE A 88 2.53 -16.64 -8.97
CA PHE A 88 2.17 -16.63 -7.56
C PHE A 88 2.32 -15.23 -6.94
N ILE A 89 3.47 -14.58 -7.13
CA ILE A 89 3.74 -13.24 -6.60
C ILE A 89 2.71 -12.23 -7.10
N LYS A 90 2.44 -12.21 -8.41
CA LYS A 90 1.39 -11.35 -8.97
C LYS A 90 0.04 -11.63 -8.33
N GLY A 91 -0.33 -12.91 -8.24
CA GLY A 91 -1.58 -13.33 -7.61
C GLY A 91 -1.69 -12.94 -6.15
N TYR A 92 -0.59 -12.95 -5.40
CA TYR A 92 -0.54 -12.51 -4.00
C TYR A 92 -0.84 -11.01 -3.89
N PHE A 93 -0.06 -10.17 -4.57
CA PHE A 93 -0.20 -8.71 -4.46
C PHE A 93 -1.48 -8.15 -5.09
N GLN A 94 -2.09 -8.86 -6.05
CA GLN A 94 -3.38 -8.47 -6.64
C GLN A 94 -4.58 -8.85 -5.76
N LYS A 95 -4.46 -9.89 -4.93
CA LYS A 95 -5.56 -10.37 -4.07
C LYS A 95 -5.51 -9.78 -2.67
N GLU A 96 -4.32 -9.54 -2.14
CA GLU A 96 -4.13 -8.99 -0.80
C GLU A 96 -4.45 -7.50 -0.74
N SER A 97 -5.05 -7.08 0.37
CA SER A 97 -5.19 -5.65 0.66
C SER A 97 -3.82 -5.04 0.88
N VAL A 98 -3.59 -3.84 0.32
CA VAL A 98 -2.34 -3.09 0.53
C VAL A 98 -2.01 -2.86 2.01
N GLN A 99 -3.05 -2.73 2.86
CA GLN A 99 -2.90 -2.60 4.31
C GLN A 99 -2.44 -3.90 4.98
N THR A 100 -2.78 -5.05 4.40
CA THR A 100 -2.28 -6.37 4.86
C THR A 100 -0.82 -6.56 4.46
N ILE A 101 -0.44 -6.04 3.29
CA ILE A 101 0.92 -6.12 2.77
C ILE A 101 1.87 -5.25 3.61
N LEU A 102 1.56 -3.98 3.80
CA LEU A 102 2.31 -3.05 4.65
C LEU A 102 1.31 -2.15 5.42
N PRO A 103 1.21 -2.26 6.76
CA PRO A 103 0.28 -1.44 7.53
C PRO A 103 0.52 0.06 7.32
N GLY A 104 -0.57 0.84 7.18
CA GLY A 104 -0.51 2.28 6.99
C GLY A 104 -0.29 2.73 5.53
N VAL A 105 0.01 1.83 4.59
CA VAL A 105 0.19 2.19 3.17
C VAL A 105 -1.14 2.22 2.43
N LYS A 106 -1.28 3.13 1.48
CA LYS A 106 -2.46 3.28 0.61
C LYS A 106 -2.26 2.69 -0.77
N ALA A 107 -1.02 2.53 -1.20
CA ALA A 107 -0.68 1.88 -2.46
C ALA A 107 0.69 1.20 -2.36
N VAL A 108 0.96 0.24 -3.25
CA VAL A 108 2.21 -0.52 -3.31
C VAL A 108 2.69 -0.63 -4.76
N VAL A 109 4.01 -0.57 -4.93
CA VAL A 109 4.71 -0.93 -6.17
C VAL A 109 5.62 -2.11 -5.85
N VAL A 110 5.53 -3.15 -6.66
CA VAL A 110 6.34 -4.35 -6.55
C VAL A 110 7.36 -4.36 -7.69
N SER A 111 8.63 -4.28 -7.31
CA SER A 111 9.76 -4.28 -8.24
C SER A 111 9.99 -5.66 -8.82
N LYS A 112 10.90 -5.72 -9.80
CA LYS A 112 11.36 -6.96 -10.42
C LYS A 112 11.82 -8.01 -9.39
N PRO A 113 11.53 -9.31 -9.62
CA PRO A 113 11.91 -10.34 -8.69
C PRO A 113 13.40 -10.66 -8.80
N VAL A 114 13.98 -11.08 -7.68
CA VAL A 114 15.35 -11.53 -7.53
C VAL A 114 15.29 -12.98 -7.11
N LEU A 115 15.88 -13.87 -7.90
CA LEU A 115 16.04 -15.26 -7.51
C LEU A 115 17.21 -15.34 -6.53
N PHE A 116 16.95 -15.84 -5.32
CA PHE A 116 17.94 -15.88 -4.25
C PHE A 116 18.04 -17.27 -3.63
N ARG A 117 19.23 -17.61 -3.15
CA ARG A 117 19.47 -18.75 -2.27
C ARG A 117 19.68 -18.25 -0.84
N GLY A 118 18.88 -18.73 0.09
CA GLY A 118 19.05 -18.46 1.53
C GLY A 118 20.15 -19.32 2.16
N ASP A 119 20.58 -18.95 3.37
CA ASP A 119 21.66 -19.65 4.10
C ASP A 119 21.37 -21.13 4.38
N SER A 120 20.09 -21.51 4.45
CA SER A 120 19.65 -22.90 4.59
C SER A 120 19.71 -23.71 3.28
N GLY A 121 20.17 -23.10 2.18
CA GLY A 121 20.24 -23.70 0.85
C GLY A 121 18.93 -23.64 0.05
N GLY A 122 17.84 -23.16 0.66
CA GLY A 122 16.55 -23.00 -0.01
C GLY A 122 16.58 -21.90 -1.07
N VAL A 123 15.93 -22.17 -2.22
CA VAL A 123 15.80 -21.21 -3.33
C VAL A 123 14.42 -20.56 -3.29
N GLY A 124 14.39 -19.24 -3.47
CA GLY A 124 13.16 -18.47 -3.49
C GLY A 124 13.25 -17.26 -4.41
N LEU A 125 12.13 -16.56 -4.51
CA LEU A 125 12.02 -15.27 -5.20
C LEU A 125 11.83 -14.18 -4.15
N MET A 126 12.60 -13.11 -4.27
CA MET A 126 12.50 -11.92 -3.45
C MET A 126 12.06 -10.74 -4.32
N VAL A 127 11.19 -9.87 -3.82
CA VAL A 127 10.80 -8.64 -4.52
C VAL A 127 10.96 -7.46 -3.59
N LYS A 128 11.43 -6.33 -4.12
CA LYS A 128 11.36 -5.07 -3.41
C LYS A 128 9.95 -4.52 -3.51
N VAL A 129 9.35 -4.21 -2.38
CA VAL A 129 8.02 -3.61 -2.27
C VAL A 129 8.17 -2.19 -1.73
N THR A 130 7.63 -1.25 -2.49
CA THR A 130 7.60 0.16 -2.13
C THR A 130 6.16 0.52 -1.78
N GLY A 131 5.91 0.82 -0.51
CA GLY A 131 4.63 1.28 -0.01
C GLY A 131 4.54 2.80 -0.02
N PHE A 132 3.37 3.33 -0.32
CA PHE A 132 3.09 4.76 -0.41
C PHE A 132 1.88 5.13 0.43
N GLY A 133 1.96 6.23 1.18
CA GLY A 133 0.90 6.69 2.08
C GLY A 133 0.79 8.21 2.16
N THR A 134 -0.23 8.68 2.89
CA THR A 134 -0.46 10.13 3.14
C THR A 134 -0.74 10.38 4.61
N GLY A 135 -0.51 11.62 5.04
CA GLY A 135 -0.69 12.02 6.45
C GLY A 135 0.47 11.54 7.31
N LYS A 136 0.24 11.37 8.62
CA LYS A 136 1.26 10.82 9.51
C LYS A 136 1.36 9.31 9.30
N PRO A 137 2.55 8.73 9.05
CA PRO A 137 2.72 7.28 9.05
C PRO A 137 2.20 6.74 10.38
N GLY A 138 1.39 5.68 10.31
CA GLY A 138 0.91 5.01 11.51
C GLY A 138 2.10 4.46 12.31
N ASN A 139 1.88 4.24 13.61
CA ASN A 139 2.90 3.61 14.48
C ASN A 139 3.30 2.19 14.03
N GLU A 140 2.58 1.62 13.06
CA GLU A 140 2.74 0.26 12.55
C GLU A 140 3.67 0.17 11.33
N VAL A 141 4.12 1.30 10.76
CA VAL A 141 5.11 1.31 9.68
C VAL A 141 6.50 1.12 10.32
N MET A 142 6.96 -0.13 10.41
CA MET A 142 8.26 -0.47 11.04
C MET A 142 9.49 -0.16 10.16
N THR A 143 9.29 0.37 8.95
CA THR A 143 10.35 0.75 8.00
C THR A 143 10.72 2.22 8.10
N PRO A 144 11.97 2.60 7.75
CA PRO A 144 12.32 4.00 7.52
C PRO A 144 11.37 4.65 6.51
N VAL A 145 10.84 5.81 6.88
CA VAL A 145 9.89 6.57 6.06
C VAL A 145 10.62 7.72 5.37
N GLU A 146 10.57 7.71 4.04
CA GLU A 146 11.01 8.81 3.19
C GLU A 146 9.82 9.74 2.90
N TRP A 147 9.94 11.02 3.26
CA TRP A 147 8.92 12.02 2.95
C TRP A 147 9.19 12.62 1.57
N ILE A 148 8.18 12.60 0.70
CA ILE A 148 8.28 13.00 -0.70
C ILE A 148 7.29 14.15 -0.98
N GLY A 149 7.63 14.98 -1.96
CA GLY A 149 6.85 16.16 -2.34
C GLY A 149 7.21 17.40 -1.52
N ASP A 150 7.01 18.57 -2.11
CA ASP A 150 7.42 19.86 -1.55
C ASP A 150 6.81 20.15 -0.16
N ASP A 151 5.62 19.61 0.10
CA ASP A 151 4.88 19.80 1.34
C ASP A 151 5.03 18.65 2.35
N ARG A 152 5.79 17.59 2.01
CA ARG A 152 5.98 16.38 2.82
C ARG A 152 4.66 15.78 3.33
N ARG A 153 3.59 15.80 2.54
CA ARG A 153 2.32 15.13 2.90
C ARG A 153 2.20 13.71 2.39
N PHE A 154 3.11 13.35 1.50
CA PHE A 154 3.26 12.04 0.89
C PHE A 154 4.50 11.36 1.44
N TRP A 155 4.38 10.08 1.77
CA TRP A 155 5.50 9.33 2.30
C TRP A 155 5.62 7.96 1.65
N LYS A 156 6.84 7.45 1.65
CA LYS A 156 7.26 6.21 1.02
C LYS A 156 8.02 5.35 2.03
N ALA A 157 7.80 4.04 1.95
CA ALA A 157 8.47 3.03 2.74
C ALA A 157 8.96 1.90 1.82
N GLU A 158 10.18 1.41 2.01
CA GLU A 158 10.74 0.29 1.22
C GLU A 158 10.98 -0.95 2.08
N ASN A 159 10.68 -2.12 1.53
CA ASN A 159 10.84 -3.42 2.19
C ASN A 159 11.11 -4.53 1.16
N PHE A 160 11.63 -5.68 1.57
CA PHE A 160 11.72 -6.87 0.73
C PHE A 160 10.75 -7.96 1.18
N ALA A 161 9.93 -8.47 0.27
CA ALA A 161 9.15 -9.69 0.48
C ALA A 161 9.87 -10.88 -0.14
N TYR A 162 9.84 -12.03 0.51
CA TYR A 162 10.38 -13.26 -0.04
C TYR A 162 9.34 -14.39 -0.08
N PHE A 163 9.46 -15.19 -1.13
CA PHE A 163 8.56 -16.28 -1.46
C PHE A 163 9.41 -17.53 -1.69
N ASN A 164 9.03 -18.63 -1.04
CA ASN A 164 9.74 -19.89 -1.17
C ASN A 164 8.78 -21.01 -1.59
N ARG A 165 9.31 -22.00 -2.29
CA ARG A 165 8.59 -23.24 -2.57
C ARG A 165 8.77 -24.20 -1.40
N ASN A 166 7.67 -24.76 -0.90
CA ASN A 166 7.71 -25.73 0.19
C ASN A 166 7.72 -27.18 -0.32
N GLU A 167 7.80 -28.14 0.61
CA GLU A 167 7.84 -29.58 0.34
C GLU A 167 6.60 -30.12 -0.42
N PHE A 168 5.46 -29.44 -0.33
CA PHE A 168 4.23 -29.76 -1.07
C PHE A 168 4.20 -29.13 -2.46
N TYR A 169 5.33 -28.64 -2.96
CA TYR A 169 5.47 -27.93 -4.23
C TYR A 169 4.61 -26.67 -4.34
N LYS A 170 4.17 -26.10 -3.21
CA LYS A 170 3.39 -24.85 -3.16
C LYS A 170 4.28 -23.66 -2.84
N TRP A 171 3.99 -22.54 -3.49
CA TRP A 171 4.58 -21.26 -3.13
C TRP A 171 3.98 -20.74 -1.82
N GLN A 172 4.84 -20.28 -0.94
CA GLN A 172 4.48 -19.72 0.35
C GLN A 172 5.16 -18.36 0.54
N TYR A 173 4.43 -17.43 1.15
CA TYR A 173 4.98 -16.17 1.60
C TYR A 173 5.80 -16.39 2.88
N GLY A 174 7.06 -15.97 2.86
CA GLY A 174 8.01 -16.24 3.93
C GLY A 174 8.17 -15.10 4.94
N GLY A 175 7.85 -13.85 4.59
CA GLY A 175 8.00 -12.68 5.45
C GLY A 175 8.62 -11.46 4.77
N TRP A 176 8.93 -10.46 5.60
CA TRP A 176 9.49 -9.16 5.22
C TRP A 176 10.90 -8.96 5.77
N VAL A 177 11.78 -8.33 4.99
CA VAL A 177 13.13 -7.91 5.42
C VAL A 177 13.31 -6.42 5.20
N TYR A 178 13.48 -5.69 6.30
CA TYR A 178 13.64 -4.24 6.29
C TYR A 178 15.02 -3.79 5.79
N LEU A 179 15.04 -2.76 4.96
CA LEU A 179 16.24 -1.99 4.65
C LEU A 179 16.51 -0.99 5.78
N LYS A 180 17.78 -0.87 6.17
CA LYS A 180 18.25 0.17 7.09
C LYS A 180 18.76 1.37 6.31
#